data_AF-A0A0A8XV43-F1
#
_entry.id   AF-A0A0A8XV43-F1
#
_cell.length_a   1.000
_cell.length_b   1.000
_cell.length_c   1.000
_cell.angle_alpha   90.00
_cell.angle_beta   90.00
_cell.angle_gamma   90.00
#
_symmetry.space_group_name_H-M   'P 1'
#
loop_
_entity.id
_entity.type
_entity.pdbx_description
1 polymer ?
#
loop_
_entity_poly.entity_id
_entity_poly.type
_entity_poly.pdbx_seq_one_letter_code
_entity_poly.pdbx_strand_id
1 'polypeptide(L)'
;MEKRGMKLGKAAYQELTGIKRPKLDEQSVLHWPVLLLYPEVMSSDFIEDFPEMDTFSPHLDVMFSESSPPLPWDKNNAYTREAIEFYYQAGVGTPLSKNEILQYLLEGTVDPKSLPESLLDGEDDTGKSGTTTSSSECSGKWVKVKEGKTLQEVLQHKDYIIPAIPVFFVVSRKSTFYKEFKAGNWSLP
;
A
#
# COMPACT_ATOMS: atom_id res chain seq x y z
N MET A 1 -2.88 14.17 -5.36
CA MET A 1 -2.79 12.87 -6.07
C MET A 1 -2.42 13.04 -7.54
N GLU A 2 -3.31 13.55 -8.39
CA GLU A 2 -3.06 13.61 -9.85
C GLU A 2 -1.88 14.50 -10.25
N LYS A 3 -1.77 15.70 -9.65
CA LYS A 3 -0.62 16.60 -9.87
C LYS A 3 0.72 15.97 -9.51
N ARG A 4 0.69 14.97 -8.61
CA ARG A 4 1.85 14.19 -8.17
C ARG A 4 2.00 12.89 -8.96
N GLY A 5 1.18 12.60 -9.97
CA GLY A 5 1.29 11.38 -10.78
C GLY A 5 0.96 10.06 -10.04
N MET A 6 0.29 10.14 -8.89
CA MET A 6 -0.04 8.97 -8.06
C MET A 6 -1.39 8.39 -8.46
N LYS A 7 -1.52 7.06 -8.44
CA LYS A 7 -2.75 6.32 -8.73
C LYS A 7 -3.29 5.69 -7.46
N LEU A 8 -4.49 6.08 -7.03
CA LEU A 8 -5.18 5.43 -5.91
C LEU A 8 -6.15 4.40 -6.46
N GLY A 9 -6.24 3.24 -5.81
CA GLY A 9 -7.23 2.20 -6.01
C GLY A 9 -8.14 2.06 -4.80
N LYS A 10 -9.09 1.13 -4.89
CA LYS A 10 -9.95 0.75 -3.75
C LYS A 10 -9.10 0.28 -2.57
N ALA A 11 -9.57 0.59 -1.36
CA ALA A 11 -8.89 0.16 -0.16
C ALA A 11 -8.96 -1.37 -0.01
N ALA A 12 -7.81 -2.03 0.06
CA ALA A 12 -7.74 -3.48 0.20
C ALA A 12 -7.58 -3.94 1.66
N TYR A 13 -7.17 -3.04 2.57
CA TYR A 13 -6.79 -3.39 3.95
C TYR A 13 -7.49 -2.52 5.01
N GLN A 14 -8.64 -1.95 4.67
CA GLN A 14 -9.43 -1.11 5.60
C GLN A 14 -9.82 -1.84 6.88
N GLU A 15 -10.01 -3.16 6.84
CA GLU A 15 -10.30 -3.96 8.04
C GLU A 15 -9.13 -3.98 9.04
N LEU A 16 -7.88 -3.87 8.57
CA LEU A 16 -6.69 -3.86 9.40
C LEU A 16 -6.38 -2.45 9.95
N THR A 17 -6.55 -1.42 9.12
CA THR A 17 -6.09 -0.06 9.44
C THR A 17 -7.20 0.89 9.84
N GLY A 18 -8.46 0.51 9.61
CA GLY A 18 -9.56 1.46 9.52
C GLY A 18 -9.42 2.39 8.30
N ILE A 19 -10.25 3.42 8.27
CA ILE A 19 -10.17 4.48 7.27
C ILE A 19 -8.99 5.40 7.63
N LYS A 20 -7.92 5.32 6.83
CA LYS A 20 -6.72 6.16 6.94
C LYS A 20 -6.56 6.96 5.67
N ARG A 21 -5.94 8.14 5.75
CA ARG A 21 -5.74 9.07 4.63
C ARG A 21 -4.42 9.82 4.79
N PRO A 22 -3.77 10.23 3.70
CA PRO A 22 -2.64 11.11 3.79
C PRO A 22 -3.08 12.51 4.22
N LYS A 23 -2.20 13.19 4.95
CA LYS A 23 -2.37 14.58 5.38
C LYS A 23 -1.38 15.46 4.61
N LEU A 24 -1.76 16.69 4.33
CA LEU A 24 -0.86 17.67 3.73
C LEU A 24 -0.38 18.62 4.84
N ASP A 25 0.92 18.80 4.96
CA ASP A 25 1.51 19.77 5.90
C ASP A 25 1.52 21.21 5.34
N GLU A 26 2.06 22.14 6.12
CA GLU A 26 2.18 23.56 5.73
C GLU A 26 3.16 23.78 4.57
N GLN A 27 4.13 22.89 4.41
CA GLN A 27 5.16 22.89 3.37
C GLN A 27 4.68 22.21 2.07
N SER A 28 3.41 21.79 2.02
CA SER A 28 2.84 21.03 0.91
C SER A 28 3.53 19.68 0.65
N VAL A 29 3.98 18.99 1.70
CA VAL A 29 4.43 17.60 1.69
C VAL A 29 3.29 16.71 2.16
N LEU A 30 3.03 15.60 1.45
CA LEU A 30 2.08 14.60 1.92
C LEU A 30 2.72 13.67 2.94
N HIS A 31 2.06 13.58 4.08
CA HIS A 31 2.33 12.64 5.17
C HIS A 31 1.41 11.44 5.01
N TRP A 32 1.99 10.28 4.69
CA TRP A 32 1.25 9.07 4.39
C TRP A 32 1.24 8.12 5.58
N PRO A 33 0.07 7.59 5.96
CA PRO A 33 0.02 6.34 6.70
C PRO A 33 0.50 5.20 5.80
N VAL A 34 1.40 4.35 6.28
CA VAL A 34 1.98 3.23 5.52
C VAL A 34 1.76 1.92 6.27
N LEU A 35 1.23 0.93 5.56
CA LEU A 35 1.04 -0.42 6.07
C LEU A 35 2.20 -1.32 5.65
N LEU A 36 2.81 -1.99 6.63
CA LEU A 36 3.82 -3.01 6.41
C LEU A 36 3.22 -4.38 6.69
N LEU A 37 3.32 -5.29 5.74
CA LEU A 37 2.82 -6.66 5.85
C LEU A 37 3.97 -7.65 5.95
N TYR A 38 3.86 -8.57 6.90
CA TYR A 38 4.78 -9.70 7.10
C TYR A 38 4.07 -10.98 6.63
N PRO A 39 4.14 -11.32 5.33
CA PRO A 39 3.33 -12.39 4.73
C PRO A 39 3.60 -13.77 5.32
N GLU A 40 4.82 -14.03 5.77
CA GLU A 40 5.23 -15.30 6.38
C GLU A 40 4.40 -15.67 7.63
N VAL A 41 4.03 -14.67 8.42
CA VAL A 41 3.35 -14.84 9.71
C VAL A 41 1.97 -14.20 9.74
N MET A 42 1.49 -13.69 8.60
CA MET A 42 0.21 -12.98 8.48
C MET A 42 0.07 -11.85 9.50
N SER A 43 1.16 -11.13 9.76
CA SER A 43 1.22 -10.01 10.70
C SER A 43 1.43 -8.69 9.95
N SER A 44 1.27 -7.57 10.65
CA SER A 44 1.43 -6.25 10.08
C SER A 44 1.93 -5.23 11.10
N ASP A 45 2.65 -4.23 10.62
CA ASP A 45 2.97 -3.01 11.34
C ASP A 45 2.43 -1.79 10.58
N PHE A 46 2.29 -0.67 11.29
CA PHE A 46 1.72 0.54 10.73
C PHE A 46 2.58 1.75 11.09
N ILE A 47 3.04 2.47 10.07
CA ILE A 47 3.70 3.76 10.22
C ILE A 47 2.62 4.83 10.05
N GLU A 48 2.32 5.57 11.11
CA GLU A 48 1.22 6.54 11.09
C GLU A 48 1.52 7.77 10.22
N ASP A 49 2.79 8.14 10.15
CA ASP A 49 3.26 9.34 9.51
C ASP A 49 4.58 9.08 8.76
N PHE A 50 4.49 9.00 7.43
CA PHE A 50 5.62 8.86 6.51
C PHE A 50 5.61 10.03 5.51
N PRO A 51 6.50 11.02 5.64
CA PRO A 51 6.62 12.12 4.67
C PRO A 51 7.00 11.59 3.28
N GLU A 52 6.28 12.01 2.23
CA GLU A 52 6.50 11.47 0.88
C GLU A 52 7.90 11.78 0.32
N MET A 53 8.58 12.79 0.87
CA MET A 53 9.95 13.17 0.50
C MET A 53 11.03 12.37 1.22
N ASP A 54 10.67 11.64 2.28
CA ASP A 54 11.62 10.83 3.02
C ASP A 54 11.94 9.53 2.29
N THR A 55 13.16 9.06 2.51
CA THR A 55 13.59 7.73 2.08
C THR A 55 13.14 6.67 3.07
N PHE A 56 13.18 5.41 2.64
CA PHE A 56 12.80 4.30 3.52
C PHE A 56 13.85 4.02 4.59
N SER A 57 15.14 4.24 4.30
CA SER A 57 16.22 3.82 5.20
C SER A 57 16.05 4.30 6.65
N PRO A 58 15.80 5.60 6.94
CA PRO A 58 15.66 6.06 8.31
C PRO A 58 14.49 5.39 9.06
N HIS A 59 13.36 5.20 8.38
CA HIS A 59 12.20 4.50 8.95
C HIS A 59 12.53 3.03 9.25
N LEU A 60 13.28 2.36 8.36
CA LEU A 60 13.71 0.98 8.57
C LEU A 60 14.75 0.84 9.68
N ASP A 61 15.63 1.83 9.86
CA ASP A 61 16.59 1.85 10.96
C ASP A 61 15.86 1.91 12.30
N VAL A 62 14.81 2.74 12.42
CA VAL A 62 13.98 2.80 13.64
C VAL A 62 13.28 1.46 13.93
N MET A 63 12.85 0.73 12.91
CA MET A 63 12.09 -0.51 13.08
C MET A 63 12.96 -1.77 13.26
N PHE A 64 14.09 -1.87 12.55
CA PHE A 64 14.87 -3.11 12.41
C PHE A 64 16.33 -2.97 12.85
N SER A 65 16.73 -1.85 13.48
CA SER A 65 18.07 -1.74 14.07
C SER A 65 18.28 -2.72 15.23
N GLU A 66 19.54 -2.97 15.57
CA GLU A 66 19.89 -3.78 16.75
C GLU A 66 19.40 -3.16 18.07
N SER A 67 19.17 -1.85 18.11
CA SER A 67 18.61 -1.15 19.27
C SER A 67 17.09 -1.22 19.36
N SER A 68 16.42 -1.62 18.29
CA SER A 68 14.96 -1.74 18.25
C SER A 68 14.52 -3.02 18.97
N PRO A 69 13.37 -3.02 19.69
CA PRO A 69 12.82 -4.25 20.23
C PRO A 69 12.59 -5.28 19.11
N PRO A 70 12.95 -6.56 19.33
CA PRO A 70 12.72 -7.58 18.31
C PRO A 70 11.21 -7.75 18.07
N LEU A 71 10.85 -8.09 16.83
CA LEU A 71 9.47 -8.42 16.48
C LEU A 71 9.00 -9.59 17.37
N PRO A 72 7.83 -9.53 18.03
CA PRO A 72 7.41 -10.54 19.01
C PRO A 72 7.36 -11.97 18.47
N TRP A 73 7.15 -12.12 17.16
CA TRP A 73 7.08 -13.39 16.45
C TRP A 73 8.44 -13.84 15.87
N ASP A 74 9.43 -12.96 15.75
CA ASP A 74 10.74 -13.27 15.14
C ASP A 74 11.73 -13.87 16.16
N LYS A 75 11.41 -15.07 16.63
CA LYS A 75 12.22 -15.79 17.64
C LYS A 75 13.65 -16.09 17.19
N ASN A 76 13.88 -16.14 15.88
CA ASN A 76 15.18 -16.50 15.29
C ASN A 76 16.00 -15.26 14.89
N ASN A 77 15.49 -14.05 15.14
CA ASN A 77 16.12 -12.79 14.73
C ASN A 77 16.47 -12.77 13.24
N ALA A 78 15.54 -13.24 12.41
CA ALA A 78 15.69 -13.29 10.96
C ALA A 78 15.46 -11.90 10.33
N TYR A 79 14.58 -11.07 10.87
CA TYR A 79 14.20 -9.76 10.35
C TYR A 79 15.13 -8.66 10.90
N THR A 80 16.38 -8.75 10.44
CA THR A 80 17.46 -7.79 10.75
C THR A 80 17.61 -6.78 9.62
N ARG A 81 18.16 -5.61 9.93
CA ARG A 81 18.35 -4.51 8.96
C ARG A 81 19.06 -4.94 7.67
N GLU A 82 20.03 -5.84 7.78
CA GLU A 82 20.79 -6.34 6.62
C GLU A 82 20.00 -7.38 5.84
N ALA A 83 19.07 -8.11 6.47
CA ALA A 83 18.38 -9.25 5.89
C ALA A 83 17.04 -8.91 5.24
N ILE A 84 16.36 -7.87 5.70
CA ILE A 84 15.04 -7.49 5.20
C ILE A 84 15.10 -7.00 3.75
N GLU A 85 14.00 -7.21 3.04
CA GLU A 85 13.71 -6.63 1.74
C GLU A 85 12.25 -6.20 1.68
N PHE A 86 11.99 -5.09 0.99
CA PHE A 86 10.65 -4.51 0.82
C PHE A 86 10.15 -4.70 -0.61
N TYR A 87 8.87 -5.01 -0.74
CA TYR A 87 8.20 -5.22 -2.02
C TYR A 87 6.84 -4.54 -2.07
N TYR A 88 6.37 -4.18 -3.25
CA TYR A 88 4.96 -3.87 -3.52
C TYR A 88 4.46 -4.67 -4.71
N GLN A 89 3.14 -4.81 -4.84
CA GLN A 89 2.51 -5.43 -6.01
C GLN A 89 2.24 -4.38 -7.09
N ALA A 90 2.89 -4.55 -8.24
CA ALA A 90 2.62 -3.78 -9.44
C ALA A 90 1.59 -4.48 -10.34
N GLY A 91 0.73 -3.70 -10.98
CA GLY A 91 -0.27 -4.19 -11.93
C GLY A 91 -1.51 -4.80 -11.28
N VAL A 92 -1.72 -4.58 -9.98
CA VAL A 92 -2.90 -5.07 -9.24
C VAL A 92 -3.86 -3.93 -8.95
N GLY A 93 -5.15 -4.21 -9.13
CA GLY A 93 -6.24 -3.27 -8.85
C GLY A 93 -6.57 -2.35 -10.03
N THR A 94 -7.61 -1.53 -9.83
CA THR A 94 -8.08 -0.55 -10.81
C THR A 94 -7.93 0.84 -10.20
N PRO A 95 -7.34 1.82 -10.91
CA PRO A 95 -7.30 3.20 -10.45
C PRO A 95 -8.71 3.76 -10.30
N LEU A 96 -8.95 4.48 -9.21
CA LEU A 96 -10.18 5.22 -8.97
C LEU A 96 -10.25 6.44 -9.88
N SER A 97 -11.48 6.79 -10.25
CA SER A 97 -11.81 8.06 -10.89
C SER A 97 -11.58 9.24 -9.94
N LYS A 98 -11.58 10.46 -10.50
CA LYS A 98 -11.42 11.70 -9.72
C LYS A 98 -12.48 11.84 -8.63
N ASN A 99 -13.73 11.52 -8.98
CA ASN A 99 -14.87 11.63 -8.08
C ASN A 99 -14.76 10.63 -6.93
N GLU A 100 -14.38 9.39 -7.22
CA GLU A 100 -14.14 8.37 -6.18
C GLU A 100 -12.99 8.78 -5.25
N ILE A 101 -11.88 9.33 -5.78
CA ILE A 101 -10.78 9.83 -4.96
C ILE A 101 -11.25 10.99 -4.06
N LEU A 102 -12.01 11.94 -4.61
CA LEU A 102 -12.55 13.06 -3.83
C LEU A 102 -13.50 12.57 -2.74
N GLN A 103 -14.43 11.66 -3.07
CA GLN A 103 -15.34 11.06 -2.10
C GLN A 103 -14.56 10.36 -0.98
N TYR A 104 -13.58 9.53 -1.32
CA TYR A 104 -12.73 8.86 -0.35
C TYR A 104 -11.99 9.85 0.56
N LEU A 105 -11.46 10.96 0.02
CA LEU A 105 -10.76 11.96 0.82
C LEU A 105 -11.71 12.76 1.75
N LEU A 106 -12.96 12.97 1.31
CA LEU A 106 -13.97 13.78 1.99
C LEU A 106 -14.88 12.98 2.92
N GLU A 107 -14.94 11.66 2.81
CA GLU A 107 -15.83 10.80 3.60
C GLU A 107 -15.68 11.06 5.10
N GLY A 108 -16.76 11.36 5.82
CA GLY A 108 -16.72 11.71 7.25
C GLY A 108 -16.31 13.16 7.57
N THR A 109 -16.00 14.01 6.59
CA THR A 109 -15.78 15.47 6.78
C THR A 109 -16.95 16.33 6.29
N VAL A 110 -17.84 15.77 5.48
CA VAL A 110 -18.99 16.46 4.86
C VAL A 110 -20.21 15.56 4.92
N ASP A 111 -21.37 16.11 5.24
CA ASP A 111 -22.65 15.40 5.10
C ASP A 111 -22.83 14.99 3.63
N PRO A 112 -23.16 13.72 3.30
CA PRO A 112 -23.38 13.28 1.92
C PRO A 112 -24.42 14.11 1.15
N LYS A 113 -25.32 14.79 1.87
CA LYS A 113 -26.40 15.63 1.33
C LYS A 113 -25.96 17.05 0.94
N SER A 114 -24.75 17.49 1.31
CA SER A 114 -24.21 18.81 0.96
C SER A 114 -23.15 18.75 -0.15
N LEU A 115 -22.84 17.54 -0.64
CA LEU A 115 -22.02 17.37 -1.84
C LEU A 115 -22.85 17.75 -3.08
N PRO A 116 -22.25 18.45 -4.07
CA PRO A 116 -22.95 18.79 -5.30
C PRO A 116 -23.45 17.53 -6.02
N GLU A 117 -24.68 17.59 -6.53
CA GLU A 117 -25.42 16.50 -7.18
C GLU A 117 -24.63 15.83 -8.32
N SER A 118 -23.68 16.56 -8.93
CA SER A 118 -22.73 16.04 -9.94
C SER A 118 -21.74 14.98 -9.44
N LEU A 119 -21.65 14.75 -8.12
CA LEU A 119 -20.88 13.65 -7.52
C LEU A 119 -21.75 12.43 -7.18
N LEU A 120 -23.08 12.58 -7.27
CA LEU A 120 -24.07 11.55 -6.95
C LEU A 120 -24.67 10.88 -8.20
N ASP A 121 -24.51 11.50 -9.37
CA ASP A 121 -24.84 10.88 -10.66
C ASP A 121 -23.77 9.85 -11.05
N GLY A 122 -23.91 8.64 -10.51
CA GLY A 122 -23.49 7.44 -11.19
C GLY A 122 -24.61 7.02 -12.14
N GLU A 123 -24.40 7.20 -13.44
CA GLU A 123 -25.25 6.54 -14.43
C GLU A 123 -25.17 5.03 -14.20
N ASP A 124 -26.34 4.46 -13.91
CA ASP A 124 -26.63 3.03 -13.88
C ASP A 124 -26.47 2.48 -15.30
N ASP A 125 -25.37 1.78 -15.59
CA ASP A 125 -25.27 0.87 -16.73
C ASP A 125 -25.21 -0.58 -16.23
N THR A 126 -26.32 -1.03 -15.68
CA THR A 126 -26.59 -2.45 -15.47
C THR A 126 -26.99 -3.09 -16.81
N GLY A 127 -26.08 -3.80 -17.48
CA GLY A 127 -26.50 -4.47 -18.71
C GLY A 127 -25.55 -5.32 -19.56
N LYS A 128 -24.73 -6.22 -19.00
CA LYS A 128 -24.55 -7.56 -19.63
C LYS A 128 -23.96 -8.64 -18.70
N SER A 129 -24.87 -9.53 -18.34
CA SER A 129 -24.63 -10.88 -17.83
C SER A 129 -23.82 -11.73 -18.82
N GLY A 130 -22.93 -12.57 -18.27
CA GLY A 130 -22.56 -13.85 -18.88
C GLY A 130 -21.38 -13.83 -19.83
N THR A 131 -20.17 -13.78 -19.30
CA THR A 131 -19.07 -14.61 -19.82
C THR A 131 -18.20 -15.01 -18.63
N THR A 132 -18.22 -16.31 -18.32
CA THR A 132 -17.18 -17.02 -17.61
C THR A 132 -15.85 -16.69 -18.28
N THR A 133 -15.19 -15.64 -17.82
CA THR A 133 -13.83 -15.36 -18.24
C THR A 133 -12.98 -16.04 -17.19
N SER A 134 -12.53 -17.23 -17.57
CA SER A 134 -11.36 -17.92 -17.05
C SER A 134 -10.46 -17.00 -16.23
N SER A 135 -10.25 -17.36 -14.97
CA SER A 135 -8.91 -17.46 -14.37
C SER A 135 -7.78 -16.89 -15.26
N SER A 136 -7.67 -15.56 -15.31
CA SER A 136 -6.37 -14.94 -15.50
C SER A 136 -6.05 -14.45 -14.12
N GLU A 137 -5.32 -15.28 -13.36
CA GLU A 137 -4.60 -14.82 -12.19
C GLU A 137 -3.89 -13.54 -12.62
N CYS A 138 -4.40 -12.39 -12.17
CA CYS A 138 -3.70 -11.13 -12.34
C CYS A 138 -2.55 -11.22 -11.34
N SER A 139 -1.54 -12.01 -11.68
CA SER A 139 -0.40 -12.29 -10.82
C SER A 139 0.42 -11.00 -10.78
N GLY A 140 0.02 -10.10 -9.89
CA GLY A 140 0.72 -8.85 -9.64
C GLY A 140 2.20 -9.09 -9.56
N LYS A 141 2.99 -8.25 -10.24
CA LYS A 141 4.43 -8.40 -10.23
C LYS A 141 4.97 -7.84 -8.93
N TRP A 142 5.72 -8.65 -8.19
CA TRP A 142 6.51 -8.19 -7.05
C TRP A 142 7.63 -7.26 -7.51
N VAL A 143 7.59 -6.00 -7.07
CA VAL A 143 8.65 -5.03 -7.35
C VAL A 143 9.39 -4.72 -6.05
N LYS A 144 10.70 -4.98 -6.05
CA LYS A 144 11.57 -4.68 -4.92
C LYS A 144 11.75 -3.17 -4.79
N VAL A 145 11.52 -2.65 -3.59
CA VAL A 145 11.78 -1.25 -3.23
C VAL A 145 13.28 -1.08 -2.96
N LYS A 146 13.85 0.01 -3.47
CA LYS A 146 15.21 0.43 -3.13
C LYS A 146 15.11 1.45 -2.00
N GLU A 147 15.78 1.20 -0.90
CA GLU A 147 15.60 1.98 0.33
C GLU A 147 16.07 3.44 0.23
N GLY A 148 17.01 3.71 -0.69
CA GLY A 148 17.47 5.06 -1.01
C GLY A 148 16.52 5.87 -1.90
N LYS A 149 15.37 5.31 -2.31
CA LYS A 149 14.31 6.06 -2.97
C LYS A 149 13.41 6.72 -1.95
N THR A 150 12.81 7.83 -2.31
CA THR A 150 11.74 8.44 -1.51
C THR A 150 10.44 7.66 -1.65
N LEU A 151 9.54 7.83 -0.69
CA LEU A 151 8.19 7.27 -0.80
C LEU A 151 7.50 7.78 -2.06
N GLN A 152 7.58 9.08 -2.37
CA GLN A 152 7.00 9.68 -3.57
C GLN A 152 7.48 8.97 -4.84
N GLU A 153 8.78 8.72 -4.99
CA GLU A 153 9.33 8.04 -6.17
C GLU A 153 8.75 6.63 -6.37
N VAL A 154 8.43 5.93 -5.28
CA VAL A 154 7.79 4.61 -5.33
C VAL A 154 6.30 4.73 -5.65
N LEU A 155 5.59 5.67 -5.01
CA LEU A 155 4.17 5.95 -5.25
C LEU A 155 3.86 6.44 -6.67
N GLN A 156 4.84 7.08 -7.32
CA GLN A 156 4.76 7.55 -8.71
C GLN A 156 5.06 6.47 -9.75
N HIS A 157 5.40 5.25 -9.33
CA HIS A 157 5.68 4.18 -10.28
C HIS A 157 4.46 3.88 -11.14
N LYS A 158 4.64 3.84 -12.46
CA LYS A 158 3.54 3.73 -13.45
C LYS A 158 2.59 2.56 -13.22
N ASP A 159 3.11 1.45 -12.71
CA ASP A 159 2.36 0.22 -12.50
C ASP A 159 1.92 0.04 -11.04
N TYR A 160 2.18 1.02 -10.17
CA TYR A 160 1.72 0.95 -8.78
C TYR A 160 0.38 1.66 -8.63
N ILE A 161 -0.60 0.93 -8.11
CA ILE A 161 -1.92 1.45 -7.74
C ILE A 161 -2.02 1.31 -6.23
N ILE A 162 -2.09 2.44 -5.54
CA ILE A 162 -2.05 2.53 -4.08
C ILE A 162 -3.42 2.14 -3.53
N PRO A 163 -3.55 1.05 -2.75
CA PRO A 163 -4.85 0.59 -2.24
C PRO A 163 -5.31 1.46 -1.06
N ALA A 164 -5.73 2.70 -1.37
CA ALA A 164 -6.03 3.81 -0.47
C ALA A 164 -4.81 4.35 0.32
N ILE A 165 -4.01 3.47 0.91
CA ILE A 165 -2.74 3.80 1.57
C ILE A 165 -1.59 2.95 0.98
N PRO A 166 -0.34 3.41 1.02
CA PRO A 166 0.81 2.61 0.62
C PRO A 166 0.92 1.33 1.45
N VAL A 167 1.16 0.22 0.75
CA VAL A 167 1.31 -1.11 1.35
C VAL A 167 2.61 -1.71 0.84
N PHE A 168 3.47 -2.11 1.77
CA PHE A 168 4.73 -2.79 1.47
C PHE A 168 4.81 -4.13 2.20
N PHE A 169 5.37 -5.11 1.51
CA PHE A 169 5.58 -6.46 1.99
C PHE A 169 7.04 -6.60 2.41
N VAL A 170 7.24 -6.99 3.66
CA VAL A 170 8.56 -7.15 4.27
C VAL A 170 8.87 -8.62 4.35
N VAL A 171 9.98 -9.04 3.75
CA VAL A 171 10.47 -10.42 3.79
C VAL A 171 11.92 -10.44 4.22
N SER A 172 12.31 -11.45 5.00
CA SER A 172 13.71 -11.64 5.40
C SER A 172 14.41 -12.65 4.52
N ARG A 173 15.58 -12.32 3.97
CA ARG A 173 16.46 -13.27 3.25
C ARG A 173 16.96 -14.43 4.10
N LYS A 174 16.90 -14.31 5.43
CA LYS A 174 17.28 -15.38 6.38
C LYS A 174 16.14 -16.35 6.66
N SER A 175 14.89 -15.99 6.33
CA SER A 175 13.74 -16.88 6.51
C SER A 175 13.67 -17.97 5.43
N THR A 176 13.14 -19.13 5.79
CA THR A 176 12.78 -20.20 4.85
C THR A 176 11.70 -19.76 3.85
N PHE A 177 10.78 -18.90 4.28
CA PHE A 177 9.70 -18.34 3.46
C PHE A 177 10.23 -17.54 2.26
N TYR A 178 11.41 -16.92 2.37
CA TYR A 178 11.99 -16.11 1.31
C TYR A 178 12.13 -16.87 -0.01
N LYS A 179 12.50 -18.15 0.04
CA LYS A 179 12.64 -18.98 -1.16
C LYS A 179 11.31 -19.20 -1.86
N GLU A 180 10.24 -19.43 -1.09
CA GLU A 180 8.89 -19.61 -1.62
C GLU A 180 8.36 -18.31 -2.23
N PHE A 181 8.54 -17.19 -1.53
CA PHE A 181 8.16 -15.86 -2.03
C PHE A 181 8.89 -15.51 -3.33
N LYS A 182 10.21 -15.71 -3.40
CA LYS A 182 11.01 -15.42 -4.60
C LYS A 182 10.72 -16.37 -5.76
N ALA A 183 10.28 -17.60 -5.49
CA ALA A 183 9.83 -18.54 -6.51
C ALA A 183 8.49 -18.14 -7.14
N GLY A 184 7.75 -17.19 -6.54
CA GLY A 184 6.41 -16.83 -6.98
C GLY A 184 5.35 -17.84 -6.55
N ASN A 185 5.67 -18.74 -5.62
CA ASN A 185 4.76 -19.78 -5.12
C ASN A 185 3.82 -19.25 -4.02
N TRP A 186 3.91 -17.96 -3.70
CA TRP A 186 3.10 -17.31 -2.69
C TRP A 186 2.33 -16.14 -3.30
N SER A 187 1.03 -16.10 -3.01
CA SER A 187 0.13 -15.01 -3.33
C SER A 187 -0.61 -14.57 -2.07
N LEU A 188 -1.22 -13.38 -2.13
CA LEU A 188 -2.19 -12.97 -1.12
C LEU A 188 -3.32 -14.02 -1.03
N PRO A 189 -3.83 -14.31 0.18
CA PRO A 189 -4.99 -15.19 0.36
C PRO A 189 -6.28 -14.64 -0.26
#